data_AF-A0A7S3J4U2-F1
#
_entry.id   AF-A0A7S3J4U2-F1
#
_cell.length_a   1.000
_cell.length_b   1.000
_cell.length_c   1.000
_cell.angle_alpha   90.00
_cell.angle_beta   90.00
_cell.angle_gamma   90.00
#
_symmetry.space_group_name_H-M   'P 1'
#
loop_
_entity.id
_entity.type
_entity.pdbx_description
1 polymer ?
#
loop_
_entity_poly.entity_id
_entity_poly.type
_entity_poly.pdbx_seq_one_letter_code
_entity_poly.pdbx_strand_id
1 'polypeptide(L)'
;RFHIRQVMGDFDRDEEGNIVILSEVDEEGNNQLVDKRGKPVNGKGYLVDGPTGNIVSQDGIILFEKHECSPDGEIPKIMPYTKFNIDEIRGDLDKDENGKIQVIHENEKGEILDNKKRKVNAKGYLIDNEGNILDQRGNMVFDC
;
A
#
# COMPACT_ATOMS: atom_id res chain seq x y z
N ARG A 1 -7.88 -2.65 -16.59
CA ARG A 1 -6.85 -2.95 -15.57
C ARG A 1 -6.84 -1.77 -14.60
N PHE A 2 -7.20 -2.00 -13.34
CA PHE A 2 -7.18 -0.97 -12.30
C PHE A 2 -5.73 -0.66 -11.91
N HIS A 3 -5.40 0.60 -11.69
CA HIS A 3 -4.12 1.05 -11.16
C HIS A 3 -4.38 2.09 -10.09
N ILE A 4 -3.76 1.97 -8.90
CA ILE A 4 -4.06 2.83 -7.75
C ILE A 4 -3.93 4.33 -8.08
N ARG A 5 -2.93 4.69 -8.91
CA ARG A 5 -2.73 6.07 -9.42
C ARG A 5 -3.94 6.66 -10.16
N GLN A 6 -4.86 5.83 -10.67
CA GLN A 6 -6.07 6.30 -11.35
C GLN A 6 -7.08 6.88 -10.36
N VAL A 7 -7.02 6.50 -9.08
CA VAL A 7 -7.94 6.97 -8.04
C VAL A 7 -7.27 7.82 -6.97
N MET A 8 -5.94 7.92 -6.94
CA MET A 8 -5.25 8.79 -5.98
C MET A 8 -5.36 10.26 -6.37
N GLY A 9 -5.64 11.10 -5.36
CA GLY A 9 -5.50 12.55 -5.44
C GLY A 9 -4.04 12.99 -5.63
N ASP A 10 -3.85 14.24 -6.04
CA ASP A 10 -2.53 14.85 -6.18
C ASP A 10 -2.10 15.53 -4.86
N PHE A 11 -1.07 14.98 -4.21
CA PHE A 11 -0.61 15.45 -2.90
C PHE A 11 0.88 15.78 -2.91
N ASP A 12 1.23 16.76 -2.09
CA ASP A 12 2.60 16.92 -1.64
C ASP A 12 2.90 15.92 -0.51
N ARG A 13 4.19 15.75 -0.22
CA ARG A 13 4.64 14.86 0.85
C ARG A 13 5.38 15.65 1.92
N ASP A 14 5.19 15.24 3.17
CA ASP A 14 5.98 15.77 4.28
C ASP A 14 7.41 15.21 4.26
N GLU A 15 8.22 15.62 5.25
CA GLU A 15 9.62 15.19 5.38
C GLU A 15 9.76 13.68 5.63
N GLU A 16 8.71 13.02 6.12
CA GLU A 16 8.63 11.57 6.35
C GLU A 16 8.14 10.80 5.12
N GLY A 17 7.66 11.51 4.10
CA GLY A 17 7.17 10.95 2.83
C GLY A 17 5.68 10.60 2.81
N ASN A 18 4.93 10.97 3.86
CA ASN A 18 3.48 10.79 3.94
C ASN A 18 2.77 11.82 3.08
N ILE A 19 1.60 11.47 2.53
CA ILE A 19 0.80 12.42 1.77
C ILE A 19 0.16 13.47 2.70
N VAL A 20 0.21 14.73 2.30
CA VAL A 20 -0.45 15.83 3.01
C VAL A 20 -1.82 16.04 2.38
N ILE A 21 -2.88 15.61 3.08
CA ILE A 21 -4.27 15.82 2.67
C ILE A 21 -4.74 17.18 3.17
N LEU A 22 -5.33 17.99 2.29
CA LEU A 22 -5.84 19.31 2.62
C LEU A 22 -7.31 19.20 3.08
N SER A 23 -7.78 20.20 3.82
CA SER A 23 -9.19 20.36 4.17
C SER A 23 -9.65 21.75 3.75
N GLU A 24 -10.78 21.82 3.06
CA GLU A 24 -11.46 23.05 2.66
C GLU A 24 -12.90 23.03 3.20
N VAL A 25 -13.52 24.20 3.27
CA VAL A 25 -14.94 24.34 3.62
C VAL A 25 -15.73 24.35 2.32
N ASP A 26 -16.66 23.41 2.17
CA ASP A 26 -17.52 23.33 0.99
C ASP A 26 -18.58 24.45 0.98
N GLU A 27 -19.37 24.54 -0.10
CA GLU A 27 -20.42 25.54 -0.25
C GLU A 27 -21.51 25.46 0.83
N GLU A 28 -21.64 24.30 1.49
CA GLU A 28 -22.60 24.04 2.57
C GLU A 28 -22.02 24.35 3.96
N GLY A 29 -20.74 24.74 4.05
CA GLY A 29 -20.06 25.05 5.29
C GLY A 29 -19.45 23.83 5.99
N ASN A 30 -19.41 22.67 5.35
CA ASN A 30 -18.82 21.45 5.90
C ASN A 30 -17.33 21.34 5.55
N ASN A 31 -16.55 20.71 6.43
CA ASN A 31 -15.15 20.39 6.14
C ASN A 31 -15.08 19.21 5.16
N GLN A 32 -14.55 19.46 3.97
CA GLN A 32 -14.28 18.49 2.92
C GLN A 32 -12.77 18.30 2.77
N LEU A 33 -12.33 17.04 2.77
CA LEU A 33 -10.94 16.72 2.44
C LEU A 33 -10.73 16.85 0.93
N VAL A 34 -9.64 17.49 0.53
CA VAL A 34 -9.31 17.74 -0.88
C VAL A 34 -7.83 17.46 -1.18
N ASP A 35 -7.55 17.18 -2.44
CA ASP A 35 -6.19 17.16 -2.98
C ASP A 35 -5.67 18.59 -3.26
N LYS A 36 -4.42 18.73 -3.71
CA LYS A 36 -3.82 20.05 -3.96
C LYS A 36 -4.45 20.83 -5.12
N ARG A 37 -5.36 20.19 -5.87
CA ARG A 37 -6.13 20.79 -6.96
C ARG A 37 -7.57 21.09 -6.54
N GLY A 38 -7.89 20.93 -5.25
CA GLY A 38 -9.23 21.13 -4.70
C GLY A 38 -10.20 19.99 -5.04
N LYS A 39 -9.73 18.84 -5.52
CA LYS A 39 -10.62 17.70 -5.81
C LYS A 39 -10.99 16.97 -4.51
N PRO A 40 -12.24 16.59 -4.29
CA PRO A 40 -12.65 15.83 -3.11
C PRO A 40 -11.93 14.50 -2.99
N VAL A 41 -11.45 14.17 -1.78
CA VAL A 41 -10.81 12.90 -1.45
C VAL A 41 -11.33 12.34 -0.13
N ASN A 42 -11.10 11.06 0.13
CA ASN A 42 -11.29 10.47 1.46
C ASN A 42 -10.00 10.51 2.31
N GLY A 43 -10.07 10.00 3.54
CA GLY A 43 -8.92 9.98 4.47
C GLY A 43 -7.74 9.11 4.02
N LYS A 44 -7.89 8.26 3.00
CA LYS A 44 -6.80 7.49 2.38
C LYS A 44 -6.17 8.22 1.19
N GLY A 45 -6.75 9.34 0.78
CA GLY A 45 -6.32 10.12 -0.39
C GLY A 45 -6.91 9.64 -1.71
N TYR A 46 -7.94 8.79 -1.70
CA TYR A 46 -8.67 8.42 -2.92
C TYR A 46 -9.65 9.52 -3.31
N LEU A 47 -9.68 9.86 -4.60
CA LEU A 47 -10.67 10.74 -5.22
C LEU A 47 -12.07 10.18 -4.99
N VAL A 48 -12.97 11.04 -4.54
CA VAL A 48 -14.36 10.69 -4.30
C VAL A 48 -15.33 11.58 -5.06
N ASP A 49 -16.47 11.02 -5.41
CA ASP A 49 -17.65 11.79 -5.79
C ASP A 49 -18.24 12.44 -4.52
N GLY A 50 -18.24 13.78 -4.45
CA GLY A 50 -18.60 14.54 -3.24
C GLY A 50 -19.95 14.14 -2.62
N PRO A 51 -21.05 14.04 -3.39
CA PRO A 51 -22.37 13.71 -2.85
C PRO A 51 -22.49 12.28 -2.30
N THR A 52 -21.79 11.32 -2.89
CA THR A 52 -21.97 9.88 -2.58
C THR A 52 -20.84 9.28 -1.75
N GLY A 53 -19.64 9.87 -1.82
CA GLY A 53 -18.41 9.32 -1.26
C GLY A 53 -17.90 8.08 -2.00
N ASN A 54 -18.39 7.80 -3.20
CA ASN A 54 -17.90 6.73 -4.06
C ASN A 54 -16.49 7.04 -4.57
N ILE A 55 -15.64 6.03 -4.71
CA ILE A 55 -14.28 6.24 -5.24
C ILE A 55 -14.33 6.31 -6.76
N VAL A 56 -13.77 7.40 -7.29
CA VAL A 56 -13.79 7.72 -8.71
C VAL A 56 -12.38 7.77 -9.30
N SER A 57 -12.28 7.50 -10.59
CA SER A 57 -11.07 7.75 -11.36
C SER A 57 -10.82 9.25 -11.55
N GLN A 58 -9.64 9.61 -12.05
CA GLN A 58 -9.31 10.98 -12.47
C GLN A 58 -10.29 11.58 -13.49
N ASP A 59 -10.95 10.74 -14.28
CA ASP A 59 -11.95 11.11 -15.29
C ASP A 59 -13.40 11.14 -14.71
N GLY A 60 -13.57 10.90 -13.41
CA GLY A 60 -14.88 10.91 -12.74
C GLY A 60 -15.68 9.61 -12.86
N ILE A 61 -15.14 8.56 -13.49
CA ILE A 61 -15.79 7.25 -13.56
C ILE A 61 -15.75 6.59 -12.17
N ILE A 62 -16.91 6.15 -11.67
CA ILE A 62 -17.01 5.38 -10.41
C ILE A 62 -16.33 4.02 -10.59
N LEU A 63 -15.40 3.70 -9.69
CA LEU A 63 -14.66 2.44 -9.68
C LEU A 63 -14.99 1.57 -8.48
N PHE A 64 -15.35 2.17 -7.35
CA PHE A 64 -15.85 1.47 -6.18
C PHE A 64 -16.96 2.29 -5.54
N GLU A 65 -18.06 1.62 -5.20
CA GLU A 65 -19.07 2.25 -4.35
C GLU A 65 -18.56 2.34 -2.91
N LYS A 66 -19.00 3.36 -2.18
CA LYS A 66 -18.57 3.61 -0.79
C LYS A 66 -18.77 2.39 0.11
N HIS A 67 -19.84 1.63 -0.11
CA HIS A 67 -20.20 0.45 0.67
C HIS A 67 -19.33 -0.78 0.35
N GLU A 68 -18.62 -0.78 -0.78
CA GLU A 68 -17.67 -1.83 -1.14
C GLU A 68 -16.31 -1.62 -0.47
N CYS A 69 -16.02 -0.39 -0.04
CA CYS A 69 -14.79 -0.04 0.65
C CYS A 69 -14.84 -0.51 2.12
N SER A 70 -13.67 -0.60 2.75
CA SER A 70 -13.58 -0.83 4.19
C SER A 70 -14.18 0.35 4.97
N PRO A 71 -14.52 0.17 6.26
CA PRO A 71 -15.05 1.24 7.09
C PRO A 71 -14.16 2.49 7.19
N ASP A 72 -12.85 2.35 7.06
CA ASP A 72 -11.87 3.44 7.04
C ASP A 72 -11.59 4.00 5.63
N GLY A 73 -12.37 3.59 4.62
CA GLY A 73 -12.31 4.11 3.26
C GLY A 73 -11.22 3.50 2.38
N GLU A 74 -10.65 2.37 2.78
CA GLU A 74 -9.71 1.61 1.94
C GLU A 74 -10.47 0.87 0.84
N ILE A 75 -9.96 0.91 -0.39
CA ILE A 75 -10.52 0.06 -1.45
C ILE A 75 -10.33 -1.41 -1.05
N PRO A 76 -11.22 -2.33 -1.47
CA PRO A 76 -10.97 -3.76 -1.28
C PRO A 76 -9.55 -4.10 -1.72
N LYS A 77 -8.78 -4.76 -0.84
CA LYS A 77 -7.50 -5.34 -1.22
C LYS A 77 -7.78 -6.52 -2.16
N ILE A 78 -8.05 -6.21 -3.43
CA ILE A 78 -8.29 -7.22 -4.45
C ILE A 78 -6.94 -7.91 -4.71
N MET A 79 -6.73 -9.06 -4.08
CA MET A 79 -5.69 -9.99 -4.50
C MET A 79 -5.83 -10.29 -6.01
N PRO A 80 -4.73 -10.47 -6.74
CA PRO A 80 -4.32 -9.63 -7.87
C PRO A 80 -4.89 -10.02 -9.25
N TYR A 81 -5.62 -9.11 -9.90
CA TYR A 81 -5.46 -8.88 -11.35
C TYR A 81 -4.34 -7.87 -11.67
N THR A 82 -3.70 -7.35 -10.63
CA THR A 82 -2.45 -6.56 -10.66
C THR A 82 -1.30 -7.51 -10.38
N LYS A 83 -0.74 -8.13 -11.44
CA LYS A 83 0.44 -9.02 -11.42
C LYS A 83 1.36 -8.78 -10.21
N PHE A 84 1.11 -9.52 -9.13
CA PHE A 84 1.99 -9.56 -7.98
C PHE A 84 3.18 -10.42 -8.37
N ASN A 85 4.38 -9.84 -8.36
CA ASN A 85 5.59 -10.60 -8.57
C ASN A 85 6.12 -11.02 -7.19
N ILE A 86 6.02 -12.32 -6.88
CA ILE A 86 6.53 -12.89 -5.63
C ILE A 86 8.03 -12.63 -5.43
N ASP A 87 8.79 -12.43 -6.51
CA ASP A 87 10.20 -12.13 -6.42
C ASP A 87 10.47 -10.72 -5.86
N GLU A 88 9.51 -9.80 -5.93
CA GLU A 88 9.63 -8.46 -5.35
C GLU A 88 9.57 -8.47 -3.82
N ILE A 89 9.05 -9.51 -3.19
CA ILE A 89 9.02 -9.65 -1.72
C ILE A 89 10.01 -10.70 -1.20
N ARG A 90 10.73 -11.39 -2.09
CA ARG A 90 11.64 -12.47 -1.70
C ARG A 90 13.01 -11.90 -1.31
N GLY A 91 13.56 -12.41 -0.21
CA GLY A 91 14.92 -12.12 0.23
C GLY A 91 15.98 -12.73 -0.70
N ASP A 92 17.21 -12.24 -0.58
CA ASP A 92 18.35 -12.81 -1.29
C ASP A 92 18.85 -14.06 -0.53
N LEU A 93 18.46 -15.25 -0.97
CA LEU A 93 18.66 -16.51 -0.22
C LEU A 93 19.28 -17.57 -1.11
N ASP A 94 20.23 -18.33 -0.57
CA ASP A 94 20.78 -19.47 -1.29
C ASP A 94 19.78 -20.63 -1.32
N LYS A 95 19.91 -21.44 -2.36
CA LYS A 95 19.07 -22.61 -2.59
C LYS A 95 19.93 -23.85 -2.60
N ASP A 96 19.37 -24.95 -2.12
CA ASP A 96 20.01 -26.26 -2.25
C ASP A 96 19.96 -26.78 -3.70
N GLU A 97 20.57 -27.94 -3.92
CA GLU A 97 20.60 -28.63 -5.23
C GLU A 97 19.19 -28.94 -5.78
N ASN A 98 18.16 -28.92 -4.93
CA ASN A 98 16.76 -29.14 -5.30
C ASN A 98 15.97 -27.82 -5.44
N GLY A 99 16.64 -26.67 -5.32
CA GLY A 99 16.02 -25.35 -5.43
C GLY A 99 15.24 -24.90 -4.19
N LYS A 100 15.32 -25.64 -3.07
CA LYS A 100 14.67 -25.28 -1.81
C LYS A 100 15.50 -24.20 -1.11
N ILE A 101 14.83 -23.14 -0.67
CA ILE A 101 15.43 -22.08 0.14
C ILE A 101 16.03 -22.73 1.39
N GLN A 102 17.32 -22.56 1.59
CA GLN A 102 17.94 -22.81 2.89
C GLN A 102 17.97 -21.49 3.63
N VAL A 103 17.48 -21.50 4.87
CA VAL A 103 17.63 -20.39 5.79
C VAL A 103 19.02 -20.54 6.42
N ILE A 104 19.96 -19.67 6.06
CA ILE A 104 21.39 -19.87 6.35
C ILE A 104 21.88 -18.94 7.47
N HIS A 105 21.19 -17.83 7.72
CA HIS A 105 21.67 -16.81 8.64
C HIS A 105 20.63 -16.48 9.70
N GLU A 106 20.94 -16.89 10.93
CA GLU A 106 20.22 -16.50 12.15
C GLU A 106 21.16 -15.58 12.95
N ASN A 107 20.65 -14.43 13.40
CA ASN A 107 21.44 -13.55 14.27
C ASN A 107 21.34 -13.99 15.74
N GLU A 108 22.06 -13.30 16.63
CA GLU A 108 22.06 -13.61 18.08
C GLU A 108 20.67 -13.52 18.75
N LYS A 109 19.70 -12.86 18.09
CA LYS A 109 18.32 -12.73 18.58
C LYS A 109 17.38 -13.80 18.02
N GLY A 110 17.89 -14.73 17.21
CA GLY A 110 17.08 -15.74 16.55
C GLY A 110 16.34 -15.26 15.30
N GLU A 111 16.70 -14.09 14.78
CA GLU A 111 16.05 -13.53 13.60
C GLU A 111 16.70 -14.05 12.33
N ILE A 112 15.87 -14.46 11.37
CA ILE A 112 16.34 -14.96 10.08
C ILE A 112 16.66 -13.78 9.17
N LEU A 113 17.87 -13.80 8.61
CA LEU A 113 18.37 -12.77 7.71
C LEU A 113 18.67 -13.35 6.32
N ASP A 114 18.45 -12.54 5.29
CA ASP A 114 18.91 -12.81 3.93
C ASP A 114 20.41 -12.47 3.75
N ASN A 115 20.98 -12.77 2.58
CA ASN A 115 22.39 -12.51 2.23
C ASN A 115 22.75 -11.01 2.31
N LYS A 116 21.76 -10.11 2.30
CA LYS A 116 21.92 -8.65 2.47
C LYS A 116 21.66 -8.19 3.90
N LYS A 117 21.55 -9.11 4.86
CA LYS A 117 21.26 -8.85 6.29
C LYS A 117 19.88 -8.22 6.53
N ARG A 118 18.91 -8.45 5.65
CA ARG A 118 17.51 -8.01 5.82
C ARG A 118 16.69 -9.12 6.45
N LYS A 119 15.74 -8.78 7.32
CA LYS A 119 14.88 -9.78 7.98
C LYS A 119 13.97 -10.46 6.97
N VAL A 120 13.85 -11.78 7.11
CA VAL A 120 12.89 -12.59 6.37
C VAL A 120 12.13 -13.51 7.30
N ASN A 121 10.93 -13.94 6.89
CA ASN A 121 10.22 -15.01 7.58
C ASN A 121 10.73 -16.40 7.16
N ALA A 122 10.20 -17.46 7.76
CA ALA A 122 10.56 -18.85 7.45
C ALA A 122 10.28 -19.29 5.99
N LYS A 123 9.48 -18.52 5.23
CA LYS A 123 9.22 -18.75 3.80
C LYS A 123 10.18 -17.95 2.89
N GLY A 124 11.05 -17.13 3.47
CA GLY A 124 12.03 -16.31 2.75
C GLY A 124 11.47 -14.99 2.21
N TYR A 125 10.34 -14.50 2.73
CA TYR A 125 9.82 -13.18 2.39
C TYR A 125 10.36 -12.11 3.31
N LEU A 126 10.71 -10.95 2.77
CA LEU A 126 11.19 -9.79 3.51
C LEU A 126 10.12 -9.31 4.49
N ILE A 127 10.53 -9.01 5.72
CA ILE A 127 9.64 -8.53 6.78
C ILE A 127 10.24 -7.33 7.53
N ASP A 128 9.37 -6.50 8.10
CA ASP A 128 9.78 -5.49 9.09
C ASP A 128 9.90 -6.08 10.51
N ASN A 129 9.96 -5.21 11.52
CA ASN A 129 10.05 -5.61 12.93
C ASN A 129 8.71 -6.11 13.50
N GLU A 130 7.58 -5.77 12.88
CA GLU A 130 6.23 -6.16 13.29
C GLU A 130 5.79 -7.47 12.61
N GLY A 131 6.46 -7.85 11.52
CA GLY A 131 6.19 -9.05 10.75
C GLY A 131 5.42 -8.79 9.45
N ASN A 132 5.17 -7.52 9.10
CA ASN A 132 4.55 -7.15 7.84
C ASN A 132 5.50 -7.47 6.68
N ILE A 133 4.94 -7.85 5.52
CA ILE A 133 5.74 -8.22 4.35
C ILE A 133 6.16 -6.97 3.59
N LEU A 134 7.45 -6.89 3.28
CA LEU A 134 8.06 -5.80 2.53
C LEU A 134 8.41 -6.20 1.10
N ASP A 135 8.47 -5.22 0.20
CA ASP A 135 9.14 -5.37 -1.08
C ASP A 135 10.67 -5.19 -0.95
N GLN A 136 11.41 -5.45 -2.03
CA GLN A 136 12.86 -5.29 -2.08
C GLN A 136 13.35 -3.86 -1.81
N ARG A 137 12.47 -2.85 -1.93
CA ARG A 137 12.74 -1.43 -1.66
C ARG A 137 12.39 -1.04 -0.22
N GLY A 138 11.79 -1.93 0.56
CA GLY A 138 11.36 -1.71 1.93
C GLY A 138 9.95 -1.15 2.09
N ASN A 139 9.13 -1.10 1.03
CA ASN A 139 7.73 -0.69 1.16
C ASN A 139 6.90 -1.86 1.67
N MET A 140 5.97 -1.61 2.58
CA MET A 140 5.01 -2.60 3.02
C MET A 140 4.06 -3.01 1.87
N VAL A 141 3.98 -4.31 1.60
CA VAL A 141 3.11 -4.91 0.58
C VAL A 141 1.92 -5.62 1.22
N PHE A 142 2.13 -6.27 2.36
CA PHE A 142 1.08 -6.92 3.14
C PHE A 142 1.24 -6.63 4.62
N ASP A 143 0.14 -6.28 5.28
CA ASP A 143 0.05 -6.34 6.74
C ASP A 143 -0.17 -7.80 7.17
N CYS A 144 0.33 -8.16 8.36
CA CYS A 144 0.24 -9.54 8.89
C CYS A 144 -0.17 -9.54 10.37
#